data_AF-A0A528TPR0-F1
#
_entry.id   AF-A0A528TPR0-F1
#
_cell.length_a   1.000
_cell.length_b   1.000
_cell.length_c   1.000
_cell.angle_alpha   90.00
_cell.angle_beta   90.00
_cell.angle_gamma   90.00
#
_symmetry.space_group_name_H-M   'P 1'
#
loop_
_entity.id
_entity.type
_entity.pdbx_description
1 polymer ?
#
loop_
_entity_poly.entity_id
_entity_poly.type
_entity_poly.pdbx_seq_one_letter_code
_entity_poly.pdbx_strand_id
1 'polypeptide(L)'
;MLGWFRRLLPREDRFFELFERHSRTVVGGAEALEQLLQGRDIDRWCQTIVDLEDEADGITAEVLLAVRRSFITPFDRGDIKDLIQSMDDAIDTMHKAVKTVKLFEMREFDPLMREMGSVIVEAARLVAEAIPLLGKVGANAARLNAIAEEVMRVEGRADDLHEQGLK
;
A
#
# COMPACT_ATOMS: atom_id res chain seq x y z
N MET A 1 8.91 -24.79 -30.31
CA MET A 1 8.47 -26.01 -29.59
C MET A 1 8.72 -25.90 -28.06
N LEU A 2 8.25 -24.84 -27.39
CA LEU A 2 8.42 -24.64 -25.94
C LEU A 2 7.16 -24.08 -25.22
N GLY A 3 6.09 -23.75 -25.96
CA GLY A 3 4.90 -23.10 -25.39
C GLY A 3 4.03 -24.01 -24.50
N TRP A 4 4.08 -25.32 -24.70
CA TRP A 4 3.33 -26.28 -23.88
C TRP A 4 3.92 -26.46 -22.47
N PHE A 5 5.25 -26.34 -22.34
CA PHE A 5 5.95 -26.40 -21.04
C PHE A 5 5.62 -25.19 -20.15
N ARG A 6 5.51 -23.99 -20.74
CA ARG A 6 5.04 -22.78 -20.03
C ARG A 6 3.61 -22.91 -19.48
N ARG A 7 2.76 -23.76 -20.09
CA ARG A 7 1.37 -23.97 -19.65
C ARG A 7 1.25 -24.95 -18.47
N LEU A 8 2.31 -25.71 -18.19
CA LEU A 8 2.43 -26.65 -17.05
C LEU A 8 3.14 -26.04 -15.83
N LEU A 9 3.77 -24.87 -15.98
CA LEU A 9 4.41 -24.13 -14.89
C LEU A 9 3.38 -23.26 -14.15
N PRO A 10 3.44 -23.15 -12.81
CA PRO A 10 2.57 -22.25 -12.04
C PRO A 10 2.67 -20.83 -12.61
N ARG A 11 1.54 -20.26 -12.99
CA ARG A 11 1.50 -19.02 -13.77
C ARG A 11 1.91 -17.81 -12.95
N GLU A 12 2.70 -16.95 -13.58
CA GLU A 12 3.13 -15.62 -13.16
C GLU A 12 1.97 -14.71 -12.70
N ASP A 13 0.76 -14.94 -13.24
CA ASP A 13 -0.47 -14.16 -12.96
C ASP A 13 -0.80 -14.03 -11.46
N ARG A 14 -0.43 -15.02 -10.63
CA ARG A 14 -0.77 -15.02 -9.20
C ARG A 14 -0.07 -13.90 -8.42
N PHE A 15 1.15 -13.51 -8.79
CA PHE A 15 1.86 -12.46 -8.05
C PHE A 15 1.17 -11.10 -8.22
N PHE A 16 0.77 -10.75 -9.44
CA PHE A 16 0.07 -9.50 -9.70
C PHE A 16 -1.31 -9.48 -9.02
N GLU A 17 -2.04 -10.59 -9.01
CA GLU A 17 -3.29 -10.70 -8.25
C GLU A 17 -3.09 -10.46 -6.75
N LEU A 18 -2.02 -11.02 -6.17
CA LEU A 18 -1.67 -10.80 -4.76
C LEU A 18 -1.30 -9.34 -4.50
N PHE A 19 -0.49 -8.72 -5.36
CA PHE A 19 -0.15 -7.31 -5.22
C PHE A 19 -1.38 -6.41 -5.36
N GLU A 20 -2.30 -6.70 -6.28
CA GLU A 20 -3.55 -5.95 -6.44
C GLU A 20 -4.48 -6.12 -5.23
N ARG A 21 -4.51 -7.31 -4.62
CA ARG A 21 -5.22 -7.53 -3.35
C ARG A 21 -4.62 -6.68 -2.24
N HIS A 22 -3.29 -6.70 -2.10
CA HIS A 22 -2.58 -5.92 -1.08
C HIS A 22 -2.71 -4.41 -1.29
N SER A 23 -2.64 -3.92 -2.52
CA SER A 23 -2.80 -2.49 -2.78
C SER A 23 -4.21 -1.99 -2.43
N ARG A 24 -5.24 -2.86 -2.52
CA ARG A 24 -6.59 -2.53 -2.06
C ARG A 24 -6.67 -2.40 -0.54
N THR A 25 -5.95 -3.22 0.23
CA THR A 25 -5.91 -3.07 1.69
C THR A 25 -5.22 -1.76 2.07
N VAL A 26 -4.12 -1.39 1.39
CA VAL A 26 -3.43 -0.10 1.60
C VAL A 26 -4.36 1.09 1.30
N VAL A 27 -5.10 1.06 0.18
CA VAL A 27 -6.10 2.10 -0.14
C VAL A 27 -7.20 2.16 0.91
N GLY A 28 -7.76 1.00 1.30
CA GLY A 28 -8.79 0.95 2.34
C GLY A 28 -8.29 1.48 3.69
N GLY A 29 -7.03 1.18 4.05
CA GLY A 29 -6.39 1.64 5.28
C GLY A 29 -6.20 3.14 5.26
N ALA A 30 -5.75 3.69 4.13
CA ALA A 30 -5.60 5.13 3.93
C ALA A 30 -6.94 5.87 4.04
N GLU A 31 -7.99 5.34 3.39
CA GLU A 31 -9.34 5.92 3.43
C GLU A 31 -9.91 5.85 4.85
N ALA A 32 -9.73 4.74 5.57
CA ALA A 32 -10.14 4.63 6.97
C ALA A 32 -9.37 5.60 7.88
N LEU A 33 -8.07 5.79 7.64
CA LEU A 33 -7.25 6.77 8.38
C LEU A 33 -7.71 8.19 8.12
N GLU A 34 -8.03 8.55 6.88
CA GLU A 34 -8.60 9.86 6.56
C GLU A 34 -9.91 10.10 7.34
N GLN A 35 -10.81 9.10 7.37
CA GLN A 35 -12.06 9.22 8.13
C GLN A 35 -11.84 9.31 9.64
N LEU A 36 -10.89 8.55 10.17
CA LEU A 36 -10.48 8.62 11.58
C LEU A 36 -10.04 10.04 11.94
N LEU A 37 -9.21 10.66 11.09
CA LEU A 37 -8.66 11.99 11.33
C LEU A 37 -9.74 13.09 11.27
N GLN A 38 -10.90 12.84 10.64
CA GLN A 38 -12.06 13.74 10.76
C GLN A 38 -12.69 13.77 12.16
N GLY A 39 -12.27 12.90 13.08
CA GLY A 39 -12.74 12.87 14.47
C GLY A 39 -14.13 12.25 14.65
N ARG A 40 -14.66 11.54 13.65
CA ARG A 40 -15.98 10.89 13.69
C ARG A 40 -15.83 9.39 13.64
N ASP A 41 -16.63 8.66 14.44
CA ASP A 41 -16.58 7.20 14.53
C ASP A 41 -15.16 6.63 14.72
N ILE A 42 -14.32 7.31 15.52
CA ILE A 42 -12.89 7.00 15.68
C ILE A 42 -12.66 5.53 16.01
N ASP A 43 -13.42 4.98 16.96
CA ASP A 43 -13.26 3.59 17.41
C ASP A 43 -13.56 2.58 16.28
N ARG A 44 -14.53 2.90 15.40
CA ARG A 44 -14.85 2.10 14.21
C ARG A 44 -13.70 2.13 13.22
N TRP A 45 -13.21 3.31 12.85
CA TRP A 45 -12.14 3.43 11.86
C TRP A 45 -10.81 2.87 12.36
N CYS A 46 -10.52 3.05 13.64
CA CYS A 46 -9.45 2.34 14.32
C CYS A 46 -9.54 0.83 14.12
N GLN A 47 -10.72 0.23 14.31
CA GLN A 47 -10.88 -1.21 14.10
C GLN A 47 -10.74 -1.59 12.62
N THR A 48 -11.31 -0.80 11.71
CA THR A 48 -11.17 -1.05 10.26
C THR A 48 -9.70 -1.06 9.81
N ILE A 49 -8.87 -0.16 10.33
CA ILE A 49 -7.43 -0.15 10.00
C ILE A 49 -6.72 -1.40 10.53
N VAL A 50 -7.06 -1.85 11.75
CA VAL A 50 -6.52 -3.10 12.31
C VAL A 50 -6.91 -4.30 11.43
N ASP A 51 -8.19 -4.41 11.08
CA ASP A 51 -8.69 -5.53 10.26
C ASP A 51 -8.03 -5.57 8.88
N LEU A 52 -7.77 -4.41 8.28
CA LEU A 52 -7.10 -4.29 6.97
C LEU A 52 -5.60 -4.58 7.05
N GLU A 53 -4.93 -4.22 8.15
CA GLU A 53 -3.53 -4.59 8.38
C GLU A 53 -3.40 -6.10 8.59
N ASP A 54 -4.26 -6.73 9.39
CA ASP A 54 -4.30 -8.19 9.53
C ASP A 54 -4.51 -8.90 8.18
N GLU A 55 -5.37 -8.34 7.30
CA GLU A 55 -5.55 -8.86 5.93
C GLU A 55 -4.29 -8.69 5.08
N ALA A 56 -3.64 -7.52 5.15
CA ALA A 56 -2.40 -7.22 4.45
C ALA A 56 -1.27 -8.16 4.86
N ASP A 57 -1.07 -8.37 6.15
CA ASP A 57 -0.10 -9.33 6.71
C ASP A 57 -0.31 -10.74 6.13
N GLY A 58 -1.57 -11.17 6.04
CA GLY A 58 -1.95 -12.43 5.42
C GLY A 58 -1.52 -12.51 3.95
N ILE A 59 -1.75 -11.45 3.18
CA ILE A 59 -1.36 -11.38 1.76
C ILE A 59 0.17 -11.32 1.61
N THR A 60 0.88 -10.57 2.46
CA THR A 60 2.34 -10.54 2.52
C THR A 60 2.90 -11.94 2.75
N ALA A 61 2.35 -12.68 3.70
CA ALA A 61 2.73 -14.07 3.96
C ALA A 61 2.49 -14.98 2.73
N GLU A 62 1.36 -14.81 2.04
CA GLU A 62 1.06 -15.53 0.79
C GLU A 62 2.12 -15.26 -0.29
N VAL A 63 2.49 -13.99 -0.51
CA VAL A 63 3.50 -13.58 -1.51
C VAL A 63 4.86 -14.19 -1.16
N LEU A 64 5.32 -14.05 0.09
CA LEU A 64 6.62 -14.58 0.51
C LEU A 64 6.69 -16.10 0.41
N LEU A 65 5.58 -16.80 0.67
CA LEU A 65 5.47 -18.24 0.46
C LEU A 65 5.50 -18.60 -1.03
N ALA A 66 4.80 -17.84 -1.87
CA ALA A 66 4.79 -18.01 -3.31
C ALA A 66 6.20 -17.82 -3.90
N VAL A 67 6.96 -16.81 -3.46
CA VAL A 67 8.37 -16.63 -3.84
C VAL A 67 9.18 -17.88 -3.53
N ARG A 68 9.12 -18.39 -2.28
CA ARG A 68 9.91 -19.57 -1.87
C ARG A 68 9.57 -20.84 -2.66
N ARG A 69 8.32 -21.00 -3.08
CA ARG A 69 7.82 -22.20 -3.78
C ARG A 69 7.92 -22.11 -5.30
N SER A 70 8.00 -20.91 -5.85
CA SER A 70 8.04 -20.72 -7.30
C SER A 70 9.44 -20.98 -7.82
N PHE A 71 9.57 -21.75 -8.90
CA PHE A 71 10.86 -21.92 -9.59
C PHE A 71 11.15 -20.73 -10.52
N ILE A 72 10.12 -20.19 -11.16
CA ILE A 72 10.16 -19.03 -12.05
C ILE A 72 9.29 -17.92 -11.44
N THR A 73 9.78 -16.69 -11.45
CA THR A 73 9.07 -15.49 -10.99
C THR A 73 8.88 -14.51 -12.14
N PRO A 74 7.83 -13.65 -12.11
CA PRO A 74 7.54 -12.71 -13.20
C PRO A 74 8.62 -11.63 -13.39
N PHE A 75 9.34 -11.32 -12.32
CA PHE A 75 10.51 -10.44 -12.30
C PHE A 75 11.42 -10.85 -11.12
N ASP A 76 12.44 -10.05 -10.81
CA ASP A 76 13.43 -10.40 -9.79
C ASP A 76 12.80 -10.69 -8.42
N ARG A 77 13.37 -11.66 -7.71
CA ARG A 77 12.84 -12.10 -6.40
C ARG A 77 13.05 -11.06 -5.31
N GLY A 78 14.16 -10.33 -5.36
CA GLY A 78 14.44 -9.19 -4.49
C GLY A 78 13.37 -8.13 -4.69
N ASP A 79 13.14 -7.72 -5.93
CA ASP A 79 12.12 -6.71 -6.28
C ASP A 79 10.70 -7.12 -5.83
N ILE A 80 10.30 -8.39 -5.98
CA ILE A 80 9.00 -8.89 -5.47
C ILE A 80 8.90 -8.73 -3.95
N LYS A 81 9.97 -9.09 -3.24
CA LYS A 81 10.03 -9.02 -1.78
C LYS A 81 10.01 -7.56 -1.31
N ASP A 82 10.79 -6.70 -1.97
CA ASP A 82 10.90 -5.30 -1.60
C ASP A 82 9.57 -4.58 -1.86
N LEU A 83 8.91 -4.86 -3.00
CA LEU A 83 7.60 -4.29 -3.30
C LEU A 83 6.53 -4.69 -2.27
N ILE A 84 6.41 -5.98 -1.93
CA ILE A 84 5.41 -6.40 -0.93
C ILE A 84 5.71 -5.79 0.43
N GLN A 85 6.97 -5.78 0.86
CA GLN A 85 7.37 -5.21 2.15
C GLN A 85 7.09 -3.70 2.21
N SER A 86 7.37 -2.94 1.14
CA SER A 86 7.08 -1.51 1.14
C SER A 86 5.59 -1.19 1.22
N MET A 87 4.72 -2.01 0.62
CA MET A 87 3.28 -1.82 0.77
C MET A 87 2.78 -2.24 2.16
N ASP A 88 3.35 -3.29 2.74
CA ASP A 88 3.12 -3.76 4.11
C ASP A 88 3.49 -2.67 5.12
N ASP A 89 4.70 -2.10 5.01
CA ASP A 89 5.19 -1.02 5.87
C ASP A 89 4.25 0.21 5.87
N ALA A 90 3.59 0.49 4.73
CA ALA A 90 2.65 1.61 4.60
C ALA A 90 1.40 1.41 5.47
N ILE A 91 0.74 0.25 5.38
CA ILE A 91 -0.46 -0.04 6.18
C ILE A 91 -0.11 -0.26 7.66
N ASP A 92 1.04 -0.88 7.94
CA ASP A 92 1.61 -0.99 9.29
C ASP A 92 1.78 0.38 9.96
N THR A 93 2.23 1.37 9.20
CA THR A 93 2.43 2.73 9.70
C THR A 93 1.08 3.39 10.02
N MET A 94 0.03 3.14 9.23
CA MET A 94 -1.34 3.57 9.55
C MET A 94 -1.85 2.89 10.84
N HIS A 95 -1.58 1.60 11.01
CA HIS A 95 -1.93 0.88 12.25
C HIS A 95 -1.14 1.42 13.47
N LYS A 96 0.14 1.77 13.30
CA LYS A 96 0.93 2.45 14.36
C LYS A 96 0.31 3.79 14.75
N ALA A 97 -0.22 4.56 13.80
CA ALA A 97 -0.96 5.80 14.10
C ALA A 97 -2.21 5.49 14.95
N VAL A 98 -2.97 4.45 14.62
CA VAL A 98 -4.12 3.99 15.43
C VAL A 98 -3.71 3.62 16.85
N LYS A 99 -2.58 2.92 17.04
CA LYS A 99 -2.06 2.57 18.38
C LYS A 99 -1.81 3.83 19.20
N THR A 100 -1.21 4.86 18.59
CA THR A 100 -0.98 6.17 19.24
C THR A 100 -2.29 6.88 19.59
N VAL A 101 -3.25 6.92 18.66
CA VAL A 101 -4.57 7.51 18.89
C VAL A 101 -5.30 6.88 20.07
N LYS A 102 -5.29 5.53 20.14
CA LYS A 102 -5.88 4.79 21.26
C LYS A 102 -5.15 5.04 22.57
N LEU A 103 -3.81 5.03 22.55
CA LEU A 103 -2.99 5.20 23.75
C LEU A 103 -3.21 6.55 24.43
N PHE A 104 -3.35 7.62 23.64
CA PHE A 104 -3.55 8.97 24.14
C PHE A 104 -5.03 9.39 24.17
N GLU A 105 -5.95 8.46 23.90
CA GLU A 105 -7.40 8.71 23.86
C GLU A 105 -7.80 9.91 22.99
N MET A 106 -7.10 10.09 21.86
CA MET A 106 -7.29 11.25 20.99
C MET A 106 -8.69 11.23 20.37
N ARG A 107 -9.41 12.36 20.49
CA ARG A 107 -10.75 12.56 19.91
C ARG A 107 -10.81 13.68 18.89
N GLU A 108 -9.80 14.55 18.87
CA GLU A 108 -9.70 15.69 17.97
C GLU A 108 -8.31 15.69 17.32
N PHE A 109 -8.28 16.12 16.07
CA PHE A 109 -7.07 16.15 15.25
C PHE A 109 -6.89 17.53 14.66
N ASP A 110 -5.64 17.98 14.59
CA ASP A 110 -5.26 19.25 13.99
C ASP A 110 -5.67 19.30 12.50
N PRO A 111 -6.06 20.47 11.95
CA PRO A 111 -6.35 20.61 10.53
C PRO A 111 -5.25 20.06 9.59
N LEU A 112 -3.97 20.22 9.94
CA LEU A 112 -2.86 19.69 9.15
C LEU A 112 -2.82 18.16 9.18
N MET A 113 -3.14 17.54 10.33
CA MET A 113 -3.27 16.08 10.39
C MET A 113 -4.40 15.59 9.49
N ARG A 114 -5.54 16.30 9.45
CA ARG A 114 -6.66 15.96 8.55
C ARG A 114 -6.26 16.06 7.09
N GLU A 115 -5.49 17.09 6.74
CA GLU A 115 -4.96 17.25 5.39
C GLU A 115 -3.99 16.12 5.01
N MET A 116 -3.10 15.72 5.93
CA MET A 116 -2.22 14.57 5.72
C MET A 116 -3.00 13.29 5.41
N GLY A 117 -4.18 13.08 6.02
CA GLY A 117 -5.06 11.96 5.67
C GLY A 117 -5.40 11.90 4.17
N SER A 118 -5.74 13.03 3.57
CA SER A 118 -6.05 13.11 2.13
C SER A 118 -4.82 12.85 1.24
N VAL A 119 -3.64 13.30 1.68
CA VAL A 119 -2.36 13.08 1.00
C VAL A 119 -1.99 11.59 1.01
N ILE A 120 -2.21 10.90 2.13
CA ILE A 120 -1.98 9.45 2.25
C ILE A 120 -2.91 8.67 1.31
N VAL A 121 -4.19 9.06 1.20
CA VAL A 121 -5.14 8.46 0.24
C VAL A 121 -4.69 8.67 -1.21
N GLU A 122 -4.21 9.86 -1.55
CA GLU A 122 -3.66 10.16 -2.89
C GLU A 122 -2.48 9.22 -3.22
N ALA A 123 -1.51 9.09 -2.30
CA ALA A 123 -0.37 8.19 -2.46
C ALA A 123 -0.80 6.73 -2.64
N ALA A 124 -1.70 6.23 -1.77
CA ALA A 124 -2.17 4.85 -1.83
C ALA A 124 -2.86 4.52 -3.17
N ARG A 125 -3.65 5.45 -3.71
CA ARG A 125 -4.32 5.29 -5.00
C ARG A 125 -3.34 5.27 -6.17
N LEU A 126 -2.29 6.10 -6.13
CA LEU A 126 -1.22 6.09 -7.13
C LEU A 126 -0.49 4.73 -7.14
N VAL A 127 -0.17 4.19 -5.96
CA VAL A 127 0.41 2.85 -5.84
C VAL A 127 -0.53 1.79 -6.42
N ALA A 128 -1.81 1.81 -6.04
CA ALA A 128 -2.81 0.87 -6.57
C ALA A 128 -3.01 0.98 -8.09
N GLU A 129 -2.85 2.17 -8.68
CA GLU A 129 -2.85 2.36 -10.13
C GLU A 129 -1.60 1.73 -10.79
N ALA A 130 -0.43 1.85 -10.15
CA ALA A 130 0.83 1.33 -10.69
C ALA A 130 0.87 -0.20 -10.73
N ILE A 131 0.32 -0.89 -9.72
CA ILE A 131 0.40 -2.35 -9.59
C ILE A 131 0.00 -3.12 -10.87
N PRO A 132 -1.20 -2.94 -11.45
CA PRO A 132 -1.59 -3.69 -12.66
C PRO A 132 -0.71 -3.34 -13.88
N LEU A 133 -0.09 -2.16 -13.90
CA LEU A 133 0.80 -1.74 -14.98
C LEU A 133 2.14 -2.49 -14.96
N LEU A 134 2.56 -3.01 -13.81
CA LEU A 134 3.80 -3.80 -13.67
C LEU A 134 3.76 -5.10 -14.47
N GLY A 135 2.57 -5.64 -14.78
CA GLY A 135 2.45 -6.83 -15.64
C GLY A 135 3.02 -6.64 -17.05
N LYS A 136 3.20 -5.39 -17.50
CA LYS A 136 3.81 -5.04 -18.80
C LYS A 136 4.67 -3.78 -18.68
N VAL A 137 5.66 -3.76 -17.79
CA VAL A 137 6.53 -2.59 -17.52
C VAL A 137 7.01 -1.90 -18.80
N GLY A 138 7.54 -2.65 -19.78
CA GLY A 138 8.05 -2.06 -21.02
C GLY A 138 7.00 -1.31 -21.84
N ALA A 139 5.75 -1.78 -21.87
CA ALA A 139 4.66 -1.11 -22.56
C ALA A 139 4.09 0.07 -21.76
N ASN A 140 4.20 0.01 -20.43
CA ASN A 140 3.62 0.98 -19.50
C ASN A 140 4.64 1.97 -18.92
N ALA A 141 5.90 1.93 -19.38
CA ALA A 141 7.01 2.68 -18.78
C ALA A 141 6.73 4.19 -18.64
N ALA A 142 6.11 4.80 -19.65
CA ALA A 142 5.75 6.22 -19.59
C ALA A 142 4.76 6.54 -18.47
N ARG A 143 3.73 5.72 -18.27
CA ARG A 143 2.75 5.93 -17.19
C ARG A 143 3.35 5.60 -15.83
N LEU A 144 4.13 4.53 -15.73
CA LEU A 144 4.82 4.16 -14.50
C LEU A 144 5.79 5.27 -14.02
N ASN A 145 6.55 5.87 -14.94
CA ASN A 145 7.42 7.01 -14.61
C ASN A 145 6.62 8.23 -14.15
N ALA A 146 5.50 8.55 -14.82
CA ALA A 146 4.63 9.63 -14.40
C ALA A 146 4.03 9.39 -13.00
N ILE A 147 3.59 8.17 -12.69
CA ILE A 147 3.10 7.82 -11.36
C ILE A 147 4.21 7.98 -10.32
N ALA A 148 5.45 7.55 -10.61
CA ALA A 148 6.57 7.73 -9.69
C ALA A 148 6.85 9.23 -9.40
N GLU A 149 6.79 10.09 -10.42
CA GLU A 149 6.87 11.55 -10.26
C GLU A 149 5.72 12.11 -9.43
N GLU A 150 4.49 11.61 -9.64
CA GLU A 150 3.32 12.00 -8.87
C GLU A 150 3.47 11.60 -7.38
N VAL A 151 3.98 10.39 -7.09
CA VAL A 151 4.26 9.93 -5.71
C VAL A 151 5.29 10.82 -5.02
N MET A 152 6.40 11.16 -5.68
CA MET A 152 7.42 12.08 -5.09
C MET A 152 6.83 13.45 -4.75
N ARG A 153 5.92 13.97 -5.57
CA ARG A 153 5.25 15.24 -5.32
C ARG A 153 4.28 15.16 -4.14
N VAL A 154 3.59 14.02 -3.98
CA VAL A 154 2.69 13.76 -2.85
C VAL A 154 3.48 13.62 -1.56
N GLU A 155 4.63 12.93 -1.58
CA GLU A 155 5.57 12.84 -0.45
C GLU A 155 6.06 14.23 -0.02
N GLY A 156 6.51 15.07 -0.95
CA GLY A 156 6.94 16.44 -0.63
C GLY A 156 5.84 17.28 0.04
N ARG A 157 4.58 17.12 -0.37
CA ARG A 157 3.44 17.78 0.32
C ARG A 157 3.22 17.22 1.73
N ALA A 158 3.39 15.92 1.93
CA ALA A 158 3.28 15.30 3.26
C ALA A 158 4.37 15.85 4.21
N ASP A 159 5.60 16.00 3.72
CA ASP A 159 6.72 16.57 4.46
C ASP A 159 6.47 18.03 4.84
N ASP A 160 5.99 18.86 3.91
CA ASP A 160 5.65 20.26 4.16
C ASP A 160 4.57 20.40 5.26
N LEU A 161 3.55 19.53 5.23
CA LEU A 161 2.50 19.49 6.26
C LEU A 161 3.06 19.06 7.61
N HIS A 162 3.94 18.06 7.61
CA HIS A 162 4.60 17.58 8.82
C HIS A 162 5.46 18.68 9.46
N GLU A 163 6.29 19.38 8.68
CA GLU A 163 7.14 20.46 9.19
C GLU A 163 6.30 21.62 9.75
N GLN A 164 5.19 21.97 9.10
CA GLN A 164 4.27 23.00 9.59
C GLN A 164 3.59 22.61 10.90
N GLY A 165 3.19 21.34 11.04
CA GLY A 165 2.53 20.85 12.26
C GLY A 165 3.45 20.73 13.49
N LEU A 166 4.77 20.81 13.30
CA LEU A 166 5.75 20.82 14.40
C LEU A 166 6.04 22.22 14.96
N LYS A 167 5.59 23.30 14.29
CA LYS A 167 5.78 24.69 14.70
C LYS A 167 4.66 25.16 15.62
#